data_AF-A0A9D8WSR5-F1
#
_entry.id   AF-A0A9D8WSR5-F1
#
_cell.length_a   1.000
_cell.length_b   1.000
_cell.length_c   1.000
_cell.angle_alpha   90.00
_cell.angle_beta   90.00
_cell.angle_gamma   90.00
#
_symmetry.space_group_name_H-M   'P 1'
#
loop_
_entity.id
_entity.type
_entity.pdbx_description
1 polymer ?
#
loop_
_entity_poly.entity_id
_entity_poly.type
_entity_poly.pdbx_seq_one_letter_code
_entity_poly.pdbx_strand_id
1 'polypeptide(L)'
;MSYCRYCGTEISYTRTANNKWLPYDVTGQPHFCQENEKSKPTTKKTGLKVCEKCGKPIFMIKRKKIDYTTLNEHKCKNGDITRYQKYLEKEKKLKK
;
A
#
# COMPACT_ATOMS: atom_id res chain seq x y z
N MET A 1 -32.43 1.27 6.37
CA MET A 1 -31.41 1.96 5.56
C MET A 1 -30.08 1.30 5.84
N SER A 2 -29.34 0.93 4.78
CA SER A 2 -28.05 0.26 4.89
C SER A 2 -26.96 1.20 4.38
N TYR A 3 -25.74 1.09 4.89
CA TYR A 3 -24.61 1.90 4.45
C TYR A 3 -23.50 1.01 3.92
N CYS A 4 -22.84 1.43 2.85
CA CYS A 4 -21.67 0.75 2.33
C CYS A 4 -20.54 0.84 3.36
N ARG A 5 -20.01 -0.31 3.78
CA ARG A 5 -18.90 -0.40 4.75
C ARG A 5 -17.62 0.30 4.27
N TYR A 6 -17.43 0.41 2.96
CA TYR A 6 -16.18 0.92 2.37
C TYR A 6 -16.17 2.44 2.23
N CYS A 7 -17.23 3.03 1.67
CA CYS A 7 -17.30 4.47 1.42
C CYS A 7 -18.23 5.23 2.36
N GLY A 8 -19.08 4.54 3.13
CA GLY A 8 -20.08 5.15 4.01
C GLY A 8 -21.31 5.71 3.29
N THR A 9 -21.43 5.51 1.97
CA THR A 9 -22.60 5.93 1.19
C THR A 9 -23.82 5.09 1.57
N GLU A 10 -24.99 5.73 1.61
CA GLU A 10 -26.25 5.02 1.80
C GLU A 10 -26.57 4.14 0.58
N ILE A 11 -26.83 2.87 0.83
CA ILE A 11 -27.12 1.87 -0.19
C ILE A 11 -28.44 1.14 0.10
N SER A 12 -29.11 0.79 -0.99
CA SER A 12 -30.25 -0.12 -1.01
C SER A 12 -29.87 -1.41 -1.72
N TYR A 13 -30.56 -2.51 -1.46
CA TYR A 13 -30.32 -3.79 -2.14
C TYR A 13 -31.56 -4.20 -2.93
N THR A 14 -31.36 -4.62 -4.17
CA THR A 14 -32.43 -5.18 -5.01
C THR A 14 -32.06 -6.57 -5.51
N ARG A 15 -33.08 -7.43 -5.66
CA ARG A 15 -32.89 -8.77 -6.22
C ARG A 15 -32.82 -8.69 -7.73
N THR A 16 -31.73 -9.20 -8.29
CA THR A 16 -31.57 -9.41 -9.72
C THR A 16 -32.35 -10.65 -10.18
N ALA A 17 -32.60 -10.76 -11.49
CA ALA A 17 -33.27 -11.92 -12.10
C ALA A 17 -32.59 -13.27 -11.77
N ASN A 18 -31.29 -13.24 -11.46
CA ASN A 18 -30.50 -14.42 -11.05
C ASN A 18 -30.55 -14.69 -9.53
N ASN A 19 -31.53 -14.13 -8.81
CA ASN A 19 -31.68 -14.23 -7.35
C ASN A 19 -30.50 -13.69 -6.52
N LYS A 20 -29.58 -12.94 -7.12
CA LYS A 20 -28.47 -12.29 -6.41
C LYS A 20 -28.92 -10.91 -5.92
N TRP A 21 -28.48 -10.53 -4.73
CA TRP A 21 -28.67 -9.19 -4.19
C TRP A 21 -27.59 -8.25 -4.75
N LEU A 22 -28.01 -7.14 -5.34
CA LEU A 22 -27.13 -6.11 -5.88
C LEU A 22 -27.33 -4.79 -5.12
N PRO A 23 -26.26 -4.15 -4.64
CA PRO A 23 -26.35 -2.85 -3.98
C PRO A 23 -26.54 -1.71 -5.00
N TYR A 24 -27.32 -0.70 -4.62
CA TYR A 24 -27.63 0.51 -5.39
C TYR A 24 -27.48 1.76 -4.52
N ASP A 25 -26.95 2.82 -5.10
CA ASP A 25 -26.85 4.14 -4.47
C ASP A 25 -28.20 4.86 -4.43
N VAL A 26 -28.28 5.95 -3.67
CA VAL A 26 -29.46 6.84 -3.58
C VAL A 26 -29.92 7.42 -4.93
N THR A 27 -29.03 7.42 -5.93
CA THR A 27 -29.31 7.85 -7.30
C THR A 27 -29.91 6.74 -8.18
N GLY A 28 -30.09 5.53 -7.65
CA GLY A 28 -30.63 4.38 -8.40
C GLY A 28 -29.63 3.72 -9.34
N GLN A 29 -28.34 4.05 -9.25
CA GLN A 29 -27.27 3.38 -9.98
C GLN A 29 -26.65 2.25 -9.15
N PRO A 30 -26.19 1.14 -9.79
CA PRO A 30 -25.50 0.06 -9.09
C PRO A 30 -24.27 0.57 -8.32
N HIS A 31 -24.25 0.30 -7.01
CA HIS A 31 -23.15 0.72 -6.14
C HIS A 31 -22.03 -0.33 -6.13
N PHE A 32 -21.08 -0.17 -7.03
CA PHE A 32 -19.87 -1.00 -7.02
C PHE A 32 -18.73 -0.28 -6.33
N CYS A 33 -18.70 -0.38 -4.99
CA CYS A 33 -17.47 -0.11 -4.27
C CYS A 33 -16.46 -1.22 -4.59
N GLN A 34 -15.66 -1.01 -5.63
CA GLN A 34 -14.40 -1.72 -5.72
C GLN A 34 -13.59 -1.34 -4.49
N GLU A 35 -12.97 -2.33 -3.86
CA GLU A 35 -11.81 -2.14 -3.00
C GLU A 35 -10.72 -1.54 -3.89
N ASN A 36 -10.89 -0.27 -4.24
CA ASN A 36 -9.84 0.49 -4.86
C ASN A 36 -8.72 0.40 -3.84
N GLU A 37 -7.60 -0.21 -4.24
CA GLU A 37 -6.27 -0.05 -3.64
C GLU A 37 -5.78 1.42 -3.70
N LYS A 38 -6.72 2.36 -3.60
CA LYS A 38 -6.58 3.81 -3.50
C LYS A 38 -7.31 4.32 -2.26
N SER A 39 -7.52 3.47 -1.26
CA SER A 39 -7.82 3.91 0.10
C SER A 39 -6.63 4.68 0.66
N LYS A 40 -6.69 6.01 0.56
CA LYS A 40 -6.15 7.02 1.49
C LYS A 40 -4.67 6.82 1.94
N PRO A 41 -3.70 7.67 1.54
CA PRO A 41 -2.38 7.68 2.17
C PRO A 41 -2.43 8.42 3.52
N THR A 42 -3.32 8.02 4.42
CA THR A 42 -3.41 8.61 5.75
C THR A 42 -3.80 7.54 6.77
N THR A 43 -2.89 6.58 7.01
CA THR A 43 -2.38 6.35 8.37
C THR A 43 -1.24 5.32 8.39
N LYS A 44 -0.08 5.81 8.83
CA LYS A 44 1.09 5.06 9.35
C LYS A 44 1.90 4.30 8.28
N LYS A 45 3.06 4.90 7.97
CA LYS A 45 4.18 4.37 7.19
C LYS A 45 4.71 3.07 7.81
N THR A 46 3.95 1.99 7.75
CA THR A 46 4.39 0.66 8.21
C THR A 46 4.32 -0.35 7.08
N GLY A 47 5.43 -1.05 6.87
CA GLY A 47 5.55 -2.00 5.76
C GLY A 47 7.00 -2.21 5.33
N LEU A 48 7.17 -3.16 4.42
CA LEU A 48 8.47 -3.46 3.81
C LEU A 48 8.88 -2.34 2.87
N LYS A 49 10.08 -1.80 3.06
CA LYS A 49 10.67 -0.74 2.24
C LYS A 49 12.14 -1.03 2.00
N VAL A 50 12.71 -0.43 0.96
CA VAL A 50 14.16 -0.43 0.76
C VAL A 50 14.76 0.76 1.49
N CYS A 51 15.85 0.54 2.21
CA CYS A 51 16.58 1.62 2.87
C CYS A 51 17.23 2.51 1.82
N GLU A 52 16.85 3.78 1.77
CA GLU A 52 17.35 4.78 0.81
C GLU A 52 18.88 4.98 0.88
N LYS A 53 19.51 4.67 2.01
CA LYS A 53 20.96 4.83 2.20
C LYS A 53 21.77 3.64 1.74
N CYS A 54 21.34 2.42 2.07
CA CYS A 54 22.15 1.22 1.88
C CYS A 54 21.49 0.14 1.01
N GLY A 55 20.30 0.39 0.48
CA GLY A 55 19.61 -0.52 -0.43
C GLY A 55 19.07 -1.80 0.21
N LYS A 56 19.18 -1.96 1.54
CA LYS A 56 18.70 -3.16 2.23
C LYS A 56 17.19 -3.13 2.47
N PRO A 57 16.50 -4.29 2.39
CA PRO A 57 15.10 -4.40 2.77
C PRO A 57 14.94 -4.20 4.28
N ILE A 58 14.07 -3.27 4.65
CA ILE A 58 13.76 -2.88 6.02
C ILE A 58 12.24 -2.85 6.24
N PHE A 59 11.79 -3.29 7.41
CA PHE A 59 10.45 -2.98 7.87
C PHE A 59 10.43 -1.60 8.52
N MET A 60 9.60 -0.72 7.99
CA MET A 60 9.25 0.51 8.69
C MET A 60 8.13 0.17 9.66
N ILE A 61 8.34 0.39 10.97
CA ILE A 61 7.29 0.22 11.98
C ILE A 61 7.21 1.53 12.78
N LYS A 62 6.13 2.27 12.59
CA LYS A 62 5.93 3.63 13.11
C LYS A 62 7.07 4.57 12.70
N ARG A 63 8.06 4.78 13.58
CA ARG A 63 9.26 5.62 13.38
C ARG A 63 10.57 4.82 13.44
N LYS A 64 10.51 3.50 13.65
CA LYS A 64 11.67 2.63 13.72
C LYS A 64 11.87 1.91 12.39
N LYS A 65 13.14 1.67 12.05
CA LYS A 65 13.55 0.85 10.92
C LYS A 65 14.10 -0.45 11.47
N ILE A 66 13.60 -1.57 10.97
CA ILE A 66 13.98 -2.91 11.41
C ILE A 66 14.51 -3.65 10.19
N ASP A 67 15.65 -4.33 10.32
CA ASP A 67 16.18 -5.18 9.25
C ASP A 67 15.20 -6.33 8.97
N TYR A 68 14.89 -6.54 7.68
CA TYR A 68 13.96 -7.59 7.27
C TYR A 68 14.41 -8.99 7.73
N THR A 69 15.72 -9.25 7.70
CA THR A 69 16.29 -10.57 7.96
C THR A 69 16.57 -10.83 9.43
N THR A 70 17.11 -9.86 10.15
CA THR A 70 17.54 -10.04 11.54
C THR A 70 16.49 -9.60 12.54
N LEU A 71 15.44 -8.91 12.09
CA LEU A 71 14.40 -8.31 12.92
C LEU A 71 14.93 -7.36 14.02
N ASN A 72 16.19 -6.93 13.89
CA ASN A 72 16.86 -5.99 14.77
C ASN A 72 16.75 -4.56 14.22
N GLU A 73 17.06 -3.57 15.06
CA GLU A 73 17.10 -2.18 14.61
C GLU A 73 18.13 -1.99 13.48
N HIS A 74 17.64 -1.46 12.36
CA HIS A 74 18.42 -1.33 11.14
C HIS A 74 19.53 -0.30 11.31
N LYS A 75 20.79 -0.73 11.12
CA LYS A 75 21.96 0.14 11.03
C LYS A 75 22.62 -0.03 9.67
N CYS A 76 22.80 1.08 8.95
CA CYS A 76 23.49 1.06 7.67
C CYS A 76 24.98 0.79 7.88
N LYS A 77 25.53 -0.22 7.20
CA LYS A 77 26.99 -0.45 7.14
C LYS A 77 27.58 0.28 5.95
N ASN A 78 28.78 0.85 6.10
CA ASN A 78 29.45 1.61 5.04
C ASN A 78 29.63 0.80 3.74
N GLY A 79 29.98 -0.49 3.85
CA GLY A 79 30.12 -1.36 2.68
C GLY A 79 28.83 -1.55 1.88
N ASP A 80 27.68 -1.60 2.55
CA ASP A 80 26.38 -1.69 1.88
C ASP A 80 26.01 -0.37 1.19
N ILE A 81 26.35 0.77 1.81
CA ILE A 81 26.14 2.11 1.23
C ILE A 81 26.94 2.26 -0.07
N THR A 82 28.24 1.96 -0.05
CA THR A 82 29.10 2.08 -1.25
C THR A 82 28.61 1.19 -2.38
N ARG A 83 28.17 -0.04 -2.06
CA ARG A 83 27.62 -0.98 -3.05
C ARG A 83 26.33 -0.44 -3.67
N TYR A 84 25.42 0.09 -2.85
CA TYR A 84 24.15 0.62 -3.32
C TYR A 84 24.33 1.89 -4.16
N GLN A 85 25.26 2.77 -3.80
CA GLN A 85 25.60 3.94 -4.61
C GLN A 85 26.11 3.55 -6.00
N LYS A 86 27.03 2.58 -6.10
CA LYS A 86 27.50 2.06 -7.39
C LYS A 86 26.37 1.48 -8.24
N TYR A 87 25.42 0.78 -7.62
CA TYR A 87 24.23 0.27 -8.31
C TYR A 87 23.38 1.42 -8.87
N LEU A 88 23.09 2.46 -8.06
CA LEU A 88 22.31 3.62 -8.50
C LEU A 88 23.00 4.38 -9.65
N GLU A 89 24.32 4.51 -9.62
CA GLU A 89 25.09 5.10 -10.73
C GLU A 89 24.99 4.29 -12.01
N LYS A 90 25.04 2.95 -11.91
CA LYS A 90 24.90 2.04 -13.05
C LYS A 90 23.49 2.11 -13.65
N GLU A 91 22.45 2.13 -12.82
CA GLU A 91 21.07 2.30 -13.28
C GLU A 91 20.85 3.64 -14.00
N LYS A 92 21.43 4.72 -13.49
CA LYS A 92 21.34 6.05 -14.14
C LYS A 92 21.99 6.06 -15.51
N LYS A 93 23.10 5.34 -15.70
CA LYS A 93 23.78 5.22 -17.01
C LYS A 93 22.99 4.37 -18.00
N LEU A 94 22.23 3.39 -17.54
CA LEU A 94 21.43 2.49 -18.38
C LEU A 94 20.07 3.07 -18.81
N LYS A 95 19.54 4.05 -18.05
CA LYS A 95 18.29 4.75 -18.37
C LYS A 95 18.48 5.99 -19.26
N LYS A 96 19.70 6.23 -19.72
CA LYS A 96 20.09 7.37 -20.57
C LYS A 96 20.50 6.85 -21.93
#